data_AF-A0A7X6Z8B5-F1
#
_entry.id   AF-A0A7X6Z8B5-F1
#
_cell.length_a   1.000
_cell.length_b   1.000
_cell.length_c   1.000
_cell.angle_alpha   90.00
_cell.angle_beta   90.00
_cell.angle_gamma   90.00
#
_symmetry.space_group_name_H-M   'P 1'
#
loop_
_entity.id
_entity.type
_entity.pdbx_description
1 polymer ?
#
loop_
_entity_poly.entity_id
_entity_poly.type
_entity_poly.pdbx_seq_one_letter_code
_entity_poly.pdbx_strand_id
1 'polypeptide(L)'
;KNGPNAFLHGPVVLGATYTGPQTPNDHMNVRRLPERMRPVPGQKLHYTVDGCDQLTFKPFYAYQEHERYFVYHDTTAHATIRFP
;
A
#
# COMPACT_ATOMS: atom_id res chain seq x y z
N LYS A 1 -18.81 -3.21 -6.50
CA LYS A 1 -17.38 -2.83 -6.29
C LYS A 1 -17.28 -1.97 -5.02
N ASN A 2 -17.69 -2.49 -3.86
CA ASN A 2 -17.86 -1.70 -2.61
C ASN A 2 -17.25 -2.44 -1.41
N GLY A 3 -15.99 -2.86 -1.53
CA GLY A 3 -15.35 -3.65 -0.50
C GLY A 3 -13.84 -3.50 -0.51
N PRO A 4 -13.15 -4.15 0.44
CA PRO A 4 -11.70 -4.19 0.48
C PRO A 4 -11.12 -4.72 -0.85
N ASN A 5 -10.13 -4.01 -1.40
CA ASN A 5 -9.38 -4.46 -2.58
C ASN A 5 -7.90 -4.65 -2.22
N ALA A 6 -7.25 -5.58 -2.90
CA ALA A 6 -5.81 -5.79 -2.82
C ALA A 6 -5.11 -5.21 -4.06
N PHE A 7 -3.84 -4.83 -3.90
CA PHE A 7 -2.97 -4.47 -5.03
C PHE A 7 -2.26 -5.72 -5.56
N LEU A 8 -2.23 -5.89 -6.88
CA LEU A 8 -1.59 -7.02 -7.54
C LEU A 8 -0.58 -6.55 -8.59
N HIS A 9 0.49 -7.33 -8.75
CA HIS A 9 1.36 -7.29 -9.93
C HIS A 9 1.32 -8.67 -10.61
N GLY A 10 0.60 -8.76 -11.74
CA GLY A 10 0.27 -10.06 -12.32
C GLY A 10 -0.49 -10.93 -11.31
N PRO A 11 -0.06 -12.18 -11.03
CA PRO A 11 -0.69 -13.04 -10.03
C PRO A 11 -0.23 -12.75 -8.58
N VAL A 12 0.72 -11.84 -8.37
CA VAL A 12 1.33 -11.62 -7.06
C VAL A 12 0.58 -10.54 -6.29
N VAL A 13 0.08 -10.89 -5.11
CA VAL A 13 -0.50 -9.95 -4.16
C VAL A 13 0.62 -9.15 -3.49
N LEU A 14 0.45 -7.83 -3.42
CA LEU A 14 1.33 -6.92 -2.68
C LEU A 14 0.77 -6.66 -1.29
N GLY A 15 1.63 -6.73 -0.28
CA GLY A 15 1.35 -6.24 1.06
C GLY A 15 1.97 -4.85 1.25
N ALA A 16 1.31 -4.02 2.05
CA ALA A 16 1.77 -2.71 2.44
C ALA A 16 2.40 -2.74 3.83
N THR A 17 3.58 -2.14 3.96
CA THR A 17 4.18 -1.75 5.24
C THR A 17 3.84 -0.30 5.50
N TYR A 18 3.23 -0.02 6.65
CA TYR A 18 2.88 1.34 7.05
C TYR A 18 3.37 1.64 8.46
N THR A 19 4.12 2.74 8.60
CA THR A 19 4.75 3.16 9.87
C THR A 19 4.07 4.37 10.51
N GLY A 20 2.96 4.84 9.95
CA GLY A 20 2.18 5.94 10.52
C GLY A 20 1.37 5.54 11.76
N PRO A 21 0.79 6.51 12.48
CA PRO A 21 0.13 6.29 13.77
C PRO A 21 -1.22 5.56 13.68
N GLN A 22 -1.83 5.45 12.50
CA GLN A 22 -3.15 4.83 12.28
C GLN A 22 -3.09 3.79 11.15
N THR A 23 -4.22 3.42 10.55
CA THR A 23 -4.21 2.54 9.37
C THR A 23 -4.00 3.35 8.09
N PRO A 24 -3.43 2.74 7.03
CA PRO A 24 -3.28 3.40 5.73
C PRO A 24 -4.56 4.03 5.18
N ASN A 25 -5.72 3.40 5.44
CA ASN A 25 -7.01 3.82 4.89
C ASN A 25 -7.53 5.12 5.52
N ASP A 26 -7.06 5.49 6.71
CA ASP A 26 -7.52 6.69 7.42
C ASP A 26 -6.89 7.97 6.85
N HIS A 27 -5.72 7.86 6.18
CA HIS A 27 -4.90 8.99 5.76
C HIS A 27 -4.64 9.10 4.26
N MET A 28 -4.99 8.08 3.48
CA MET A 28 -4.62 8.04 2.05
C MET A 28 -5.79 7.78 1.13
N ASN A 29 -5.77 8.48 0.00
CA ASN A 29 -6.63 8.14 -1.14
C ASN A 29 -6.05 6.91 -1.85
N VAL A 30 -6.45 5.73 -1.38
CA VAL A 30 -6.02 4.41 -1.87
C VAL A 30 -6.17 4.28 -3.38
N ARG A 31 -7.19 4.92 -3.98
CA ARG A 31 -7.45 4.85 -5.43
C ARG A 31 -6.37 5.52 -6.27
N ARG A 32 -5.63 6.49 -5.70
CA ARG A 32 -4.54 7.20 -6.37
C ARG A 32 -3.17 6.58 -6.11
N LEU A 33 -3.08 5.55 -5.25
CA LEU A 33 -1.79 4.90 -4.95
C LEU A 33 -1.14 4.27 -6.19
N PRO A 34 -1.84 3.56 -7.10
CA PRO A 34 -1.20 2.95 -8.27
C PRO A 34 -0.40 3.94 -9.13
N GLU A 35 -0.90 5.17 -9.28
CA GLU A 35 -0.24 6.23 -10.06
C GLU A 35 1.01 6.78 -9.38
N ARG A 36 1.14 6.59 -8.07
CA ARG A 36 2.23 7.10 -7.22
C ARG A 36 3.23 6.02 -6.81
N MET A 37 2.92 4.75 -7.04
CA MET A 37 3.84 3.65 -6.77
C MET A 37 5.05 3.75 -7.70
N ARG A 38 6.25 3.67 -7.14
CA ARG A 38 7.52 3.66 -7.88
C ARG A 38 8.30 2.40 -7.57
N PRO A 39 8.79 1.67 -8.58
CA PRO A 39 9.59 0.48 -8.33
C PRO A 39 10.89 0.85 -7.63
N VAL A 40 11.30 0.02 -6.67
CA VAL A 40 12.60 0.15 -6.00
C VAL A 40 13.69 -0.49 -6.87
N PRO A 41 14.73 0.26 -7.29
CA PRO A 41 15.82 -0.29 -8.08
C PRO A 41 16.50 -1.49 -7.39
N GLY A 42 16.72 -2.57 -8.15
CA GLY A 42 17.35 -3.79 -7.63
C GLY A 42 16.45 -4.70 -6.78
N GLN A 43 15.22 -4.28 -6.44
CA GLN A 43 14.27 -5.06 -5.65
C GLN A 43 13.01 -5.36 -6.46
N LYS A 44 12.89 -6.60 -6.96
CA LYS A 44 11.73 -7.01 -7.76
C LYS A 44 10.45 -6.88 -6.93
N LEU A 45 9.43 -6.27 -7.54
CA LEU A 45 8.09 -6.11 -6.96
C LEU A 45 8.04 -5.34 -5.62
N HIS A 46 9.08 -4.55 -5.34
CA HIS A 46 9.09 -3.61 -4.22
C HIS A 46 8.77 -2.21 -4.74
N TYR A 47 7.95 -1.47 -4.00
CA TYR A 47 7.51 -0.14 -4.39
C TYR A 47 7.55 0.85 -3.22
N THR A 48 8.03 2.06 -3.49
CA THR A 48 7.77 3.24 -2.66
C THR A 48 6.54 3.99 -3.19
N VAL A 49 6.02 4.94 -2.42
CA VAL A 49 4.93 5.82 -2.86
C VAL A 49 5.43 7.26 -2.87
N ASP A 50 5.41 7.90 -4.05
CA ASP A 50 5.79 9.31 -4.17
C ASP A 50 4.99 10.16 -3.17
N GLY A 51 5.65 11.02 -2.41
CA GLY A 51 5.04 11.89 -1.39
C GLY A 51 4.43 11.17 -0.19
N CYS A 52 4.83 9.92 0.09
CA CYS A 52 4.52 9.21 1.34
C CYS A 52 5.66 8.26 1.72
N ASP A 53 6.56 8.72 2.60
CA ASP A 53 7.71 7.92 3.06
C ASP A 53 7.32 6.84 4.09
N GLN A 54 6.09 6.91 4.60
CA GLN A 54 5.57 5.96 5.59
C GLN A 54 4.98 4.70 4.97
N LEU A 55 4.82 4.64 3.64
CA LEU A 55 4.16 3.55 2.95
C LEU A 55 5.06 2.93 1.88
N THR A 56 5.29 1.62 2.00
CA THR A 56 5.96 0.81 0.99
C THR A 56 5.16 -0.45 0.69
N PHE A 57 5.39 -1.03 -0.48
CA PHE A 57 4.80 -2.31 -0.88
C PHE A 57 5.89 -3.33 -1.22
N LYS A 58 5.68 -4.58 -0.83
CA LYS A 58 6.47 -5.74 -1.25
C LYS A 58 5.55 -6.94 -1.48
N PRO A 59 6.00 -8.03 -2.15
CA PRO A 59 5.17 -9.22 -2.29
C PRO A 59 4.70 -9.73 -0.93
N PHE A 60 3.43 -10.14 -0.84
CA PHE A 60 2.84 -10.61 0.41
C PHE A 60 3.62 -11.78 1.03
N TYR A 61 4.09 -12.71 0.20
CA TYR A 61 4.89 -13.85 0.66
C TYR A 61 6.30 -13.48 1.17
N ALA A 62 6.72 -12.22 1.04
CA ALA A 62 8.00 -11.71 1.56
C ALA A 62 7.88 -11.11 2.97
N TYR A 63 6.69 -11.15 3.58
CA TYR A 63 6.51 -10.79 4.98
C TYR A 63 6.77 -12.01 5.88
N GLN A 64 7.44 -11.77 7.00
CA GLN A 64 7.64 -12.74 8.07
C GLN A 64 6.51 -12.64 9.11
N GLU A 65 6.36 -13.68 9.92
CA GLU A 65 5.24 -13.83 10.88
C GLU A 65 5.08 -12.67 11.87
N HIS A 66 6.20 -12.03 12.24
CA HIS A 66 6.20 -10.91 13.19
C HIS A 66 6.02 -9.53 12.53
N GLU A 67 6.00 -9.47 11.19
CA GLU A 67 5.83 -8.20 10.47
C GLU A 67 4.35 -7.88 10.34
N ARG A 68 3.94 -6.69 10.78
CA ARG A 68 2.60 -6.17 10.49
C ARG A 68 2.52 -5.73 9.03
N TYR A 69 1.48 -6.17 8.33
CA TYR A 69 1.22 -5.82 6.94
C TYR A 69 -0.27 -5.51 6.70
N PHE A 70 -0.56 -4.84 5.59
CA PHE A 70 -1.91 -4.58 5.11
C PHE A 70 -2.05 -5.11 3.69
N VAL A 71 -2.96 -6.05 3.45
CA VAL A 71 -3.25 -6.58 2.09
C VAL A 71 -4.47 -5.92 1.48
N TYR A 72 -5.50 -5.74 2.30
CA TYR A 72 -6.80 -5.26 1.86
C TYR A 72 -7.02 -3.82 2.29
N HIS A 73 -7.40 -2.99 1.34
CA HIS A 73 -7.63 -1.57 1.51
C HIS A 73 -9.07 -1.21 1.17
N ASP A 74 -9.73 -0.45 2.04
CA ASP A 74 -11.08 0.02 1.78
C ASP A 74 -11.03 1.17 0.77
N THR A 75 -11.42 0.86 -0.47
CA THR A 75 -11.48 1.85 -1.55
C THR A 75 -12.73 2.73 -1.52
N THR A 76 -13.65 2.47 -0.59
CA THR A 76 -14.85 3.29 -0.33
C THR A 76 -14.63 4.27 0.82
N ALA A 77 -13.60 4.04 1.64
CA ALA A 77 -13.18 4.99 2.65
C ALA A 77 -12.74 6.30 1.99
N HIS A 78 -13.54 7.35 2.20
CA HIS A 78 -13.22 8.71 1.78
C HIS A 78 -12.30 9.34 2.82
N ALA A 79 -11.03 8.94 2.87
CA ALA A 79 -10.04 9.72 3.61
C ALA A 79 -9.95 11.10 2.95
N THR A 80 -10.34 12.14 3.67
CA THR A 80 -10.38 13.54 3.21
C THR A 80 -8.98 14.17 3.11
N ILE A 81 -7.91 13.40 3.27
CA ILE A 81 -6.58 13.94 3.55
C ILE A 81 -5.79 14.12 2.25
N ARG A 82 -5.36 15.37 2.06
CA ARG A 82 -4.37 15.80 1.07
C ARG A 82 -3.04 15.14 1.44
N PHE A 83 -2.42 14.45 0.49
CA PHE A 83 -0.99 14.23 0.57
C PHE A 83 -0.31 15.61 0.74
N PRO A 84 0.70 15.76 1.61
CA PRO A 84 1.51 16.98 1.60
C PRO A 84 2.06 17.26 0.20
#